data_AF-A0A9E4G0T9-F1
#
_entry.id   AF-A0A9E4G0T9-F1
#
_cell.length_a   1.000
_cell.length_b   1.000
_cell.length_c   1.000
_cell.angle_alpha   90.00
_cell.angle_beta   90.00
_cell.angle_gamma   90.00
#
_symmetry.space_group_name_H-M   'P 1'
#
loop_
_entity.id
_entity.type
_entity.pdbx_description
1 polymer ?
#
loop_
_entity_poly.entity_id
_entity_poly.type
_entity_poly.pdbx_seq_one_letter_code
_entity_poly.pdbx_strand_id
1 'polypeptide(L)'
;MTKVTKASATESRKLDHILINLEQDVQFPRLTTGLERYRFTHQALPELNLNDIDTSVKVFEKRLLAPILISSMTGGTDMARAINRN
;
A
#
# COMPACT_ATOMS: atom_id res chain seq x y z
N MET A 1 -4.80 40.11 1.35
CA MET A 1 -5.42 39.26 0.32
C MET A 1 -4.41 38.20 -0.10
N THR A 2 -4.54 37.00 0.47
CA THR A 2 -3.65 35.87 0.17
C THR A 2 -3.88 35.45 -1.27
N LYS A 3 -2.86 35.56 -2.12
CA LYS A 3 -2.91 35.03 -3.49
C LYS A 3 -3.14 33.52 -3.40
N VAL A 4 -4.37 33.09 -3.67
CA VAL A 4 -4.65 31.67 -3.93
C VAL A 4 -4.05 31.38 -5.29
N THR A 5 -2.79 30.94 -5.30
CA THR A 5 -2.12 30.49 -6.51
C THR A 5 -2.86 29.24 -6.98
N LYS A 6 -3.39 29.28 -8.21
CA LYS A 6 -4.10 28.15 -8.81
C LYS A 6 -3.17 26.92 -8.82
N ALA A 7 -3.70 25.77 -8.37
CA ALA A 7 -2.95 24.53 -8.32
C ALA A 7 -2.29 24.23 -9.68
N SER A 8 -1.05 23.74 -9.65
CA SER A 8 -0.35 23.37 -10.88
C SER A 8 -1.01 22.14 -11.53
N ALA A 9 -0.86 21.98 -12.85
CA ALA A 9 -1.39 20.80 -13.54
C ALA A 9 -0.87 19.47 -12.95
N THR A 10 0.37 19.45 -12.44
CA THR A 10 0.95 18.27 -11.78
C THR A 10 0.29 17.99 -10.44
N GLU A 11 0.03 19.04 -9.65
CA GLU A 11 -0.63 18.94 -8.35
C GLU A 11 -2.06 18.44 -8.50
N SER A 12 -2.84 19.00 -9.43
CA SER A 12 -4.20 18.53 -9.73
C SER A 12 -4.22 17.05 -10.12
N ARG A 13 -3.35 16.63 -11.04
CA ARG A 13 -3.26 15.21 -11.45
C ARG A 13 -2.91 14.27 -10.27
N LYS A 14 -2.06 14.72 -9.34
CA LYS A 14 -1.68 13.94 -8.16
C LYS A 14 -2.84 13.82 -7.16
N LEU A 15 -3.65 14.88 -7.03
CA LEU A 15 -4.88 14.85 -6.23
C LEU A 15 -5.90 13.90 -6.86
N ASP A 16 -6.14 14.01 -8.18
CA ASP A 16 -7.06 13.14 -8.90
C ASP A 16 -6.65 11.66 -8.77
N HIS A 17 -5.34 11.35 -8.82
CA HIS A 17 -4.86 9.98 -8.62
C HIS A 17 -5.24 9.42 -7.24
N ILE A 18 -5.24 10.24 -6.19
CA ILE A 18 -5.71 9.82 -4.87
C ILE A 18 -7.22 9.58 -4.91
N LEU A 19 -7.99 10.57 -5.37
CA LEU A 19 -9.46 10.53 -5.32
C LEU A 19 -10.04 9.40 -6.18
N ILE A 20 -9.53 9.23 -7.41
CA ILE A 20 -9.98 8.17 -8.32
C ILE A 20 -9.77 6.79 -7.69
N ASN A 21 -8.61 6.53 -7.07
CA ASN A 21 -8.36 5.23 -6.44
C ASN A 21 -9.14 5.01 -5.14
N LEU A 22 -9.63 6.08 -4.50
CA LEU A 22 -10.44 5.98 -3.28
C LEU A 22 -11.94 5.85 -3.57
N GLU A 23 -12.42 6.54 -4.61
CA GLU A 23 -13.86 6.79 -4.79
C GLU A 23 -14.47 6.10 -6.01
N GLN A 24 -13.63 5.63 -6.95
CA GLN A 24 -14.09 5.02 -8.20
C GLN A 24 -13.78 3.52 -8.23
N ASP A 25 -14.57 2.77 -9.01
CA ASP A 25 -14.29 1.37 -9.28
C ASP A 25 -13.16 1.24 -10.31
N VAL A 26 -11.92 1.20 -9.81
CA VAL A 26 -10.70 1.08 -10.60
C VAL A 26 -10.06 -0.31 -10.52
N GLN A 27 -10.71 -1.25 -9.84
CA GLN A 27 -10.22 -2.62 -9.79
C GLN A 27 -10.36 -3.29 -11.16
N PHE A 28 -9.53 -4.29 -11.42
CA PHE A 28 -9.59 -4.98 -12.70
C PHE A 28 -10.78 -5.95 -12.73
N PRO A 29 -11.80 -5.74 -13.58
CA PRO A 29 -13.02 -6.56 -13.54
C PRO A 29 -12.82 -7.97 -14.12
N ARG A 30 -11.76 -8.19 -14.90
CA ARG A 30 -11.49 -9.46 -15.61
C ARG A 30 -10.07 -9.99 -15.44
N LEU A 31 -9.15 -9.23 -14.85
CA LEU A 31 -7.76 -9.63 -14.65
C LEU A 31 -7.56 -10.01 -13.18
N THR A 32 -7.07 -11.22 -12.93
CA THR A 32 -6.74 -11.74 -11.60
C THR A 32 -5.25 -11.61 -11.30
N THR A 33 -4.87 -11.82 -10.04
CA THR A 33 -3.48 -11.70 -9.58
C THR A 33 -2.62 -12.93 -9.92
N GLY A 34 -3.25 -14.04 -10.32
CA GLY A 34 -2.59 -15.33 -10.51
C GLY A 34 -2.39 -16.11 -9.22
N LEU A 35 -2.62 -15.49 -8.05
CA LEU A 35 -2.52 -16.15 -6.75
C LEU A 35 -3.59 -17.24 -6.57
N GLU A 36 -4.68 -17.18 -7.33
CA GLU A 36 -5.72 -18.21 -7.37
C GLU A 36 -5.20 -19.58 -7.81
N ARG A 37 -4.03 -19.64 -8.47
CA ARG A 37 -3.37 -20.89 -8.90
C ARG A 37 -2.51 -21.55 -7.82
N TYR A 38 -2.31 -20.89 -6.68
CA TYR A 38 -1.45 -21.38 -5.61
C TYR A 38 -2.28 -21.74 -4.38
N ARG A 39 -1.96 -22.86 -3.72
CA ARG A 39 -2.54 -23.27 -2.45
C ARG A 39 -1.42 -23.76 -1.54
N PHE A 40 -1.44 -23.30 -0.30
CA PHE A 40 -0.56 -23.85 0.73
C PHE A 40 -1.16 -25.16 1.26
N THR A 41 -0.33 -26.19 1.44
CA THR A 41 -0.76 -27.42 2.10
C THR A 41 -1.06 -27.12 3.56
N HIS A 42 -2.28 -27.36 3.99
CA HIS A 42 -2.67 -27.20 5.38
C HIS A 42 -2.01 -28.27 6.26
N GLN A 43 -1.49 -27.85 7.41
CA GLN A 43 -1.01 -28.73 8.47
C GLN A 43 -1.94 -28.57 9.68
N ALA A 44 -2.71 -29.61 9.99
CA ALA A 44 -3.68 -29.60 11.09
C ALA A 44 -3.04 -29.69 12.47
N LEU A 45 -1.83 -30.26 12.56
CA LEU A 45 -1.07 -30.39 13.81
C LEU A 45 0.39 -29.95 13.59
N PRO A 46 0.68 -28.64 13.62
CA PRO A 46 1.99 -28.11 13.22
C PRO A 46 3.11 -28.25 14.27
N GLU A 47 2.85 -28.87 15.43
CA GLU A 47 3.82 -29.03 16.53
C GLU A 47 4.56 -27.72 16.90
N LEU A 48 3.87 -26.58 16.76
CA LEU A 48 4.42 -25.23 16.85
C LEU A 48 3.46 -24.31 17.60
N ASN A 49 3.98 -23.46 18.49
CA ASN A 49 3.20 -22.44 19.17
C ASN A 49 3.08 -21.19 18.29
N LEU A 50 1.88 -20.62 18.20
CA LEU A 50 1.63 -19.40 17.43
C LEU A 50 2.45 -18.21 17.95
N ASN A 51 2.69 -18.14 19.26
CA ASN A 51 3.47 -17.06 19.87
C ASN A 51 4.97 -17.10 19.50
N ASP A 52 5.44 -18.23 18.97
CA ASP A 52 6.85 -18.41 18.56
C ASP A 52 7.06 -18.02 17.09
N ILE A 53 6.01 -17.64 16.35
CA ILE A 53 6.11 -17.22 14.96
C ILE A 53 6.74 -15.82 14.85
N ASP A 54 8.01 -15.77 14.44
CA ASP A 54 8.69 -14.52 14.09
C ASP A 54 8.53 -14.25 12.58
N THR A 55 7.83 -13.16 12.24
CA THR A 55 7.69 -12.69 10.84
C THR A 55 8.71 -11.62 10.46
N SER A 56 9.63 -11.29 11.36
CA SER A 56 10.63 -10.27 11.11
C SER A 56 11.65 -10.71 10.06
N VAL A 57 12.07 -9.76 9.23
CA VAL A 57 13.04 -9.99 8.16
C VAL A 57 14.06 -8.87 8.12
N LYS A 58 15.27 -9.17 7.64
CA LYS A 58 16.31 -8.16 7.38
C LYS A 58 16.31 -7.81 5.88
N VAL A 59 16.00 -6.56 5.55
CA VAL A 59 15.98 -6.05 4.18
C VAL A 59 16.70 -4.71 4.16
N PHE A 60 17.63 -4.50 3.21
CA PHE A 60 18.45 -3.28 3.11
C PHE A 60 19.11 -2.88 4.44
N GLU A 61 19.66 -3.87 5.15
CA GLU A 61 20.30 -3.69 6.47
C GLU A 61 19.38 -3.21 7.60
N LYS A 62 18.07 -3.11 7.36
CA LYS A 62 17.05 -2.77 8.36
C LYS A 62 16.25 -4.01 8.75
N ARG A 63 15.80 -4.06 10.00
CA ARG A 63 14.87 -5.08 10.48
C ARG A 63 13.44 -4.58 10.27
N LEU A 64 12.64 -5.33 9.53
CA LEU A 64 11.19 -5.14 9.41
C LEU A 64 10.49 -6.13 10.35
N LEU A 65 9.38 -5.72 10.95
CA LEU A 65 8.60 -6.59 11.84
C LEU A 65 7.78 -7.64 11.09
N ALA A 66 7.53 -7.42 9.80
CA ALA A 66 6.82 -8.32 8.91
C ALA A 66 7.44 -8.24 7.50
N PRO A 67 7.28 -9.27 6.65
CA PRO A 67 7.81 -9.28 5.28
C PRO A 67 6.88 -8.53 4.31
N ILE A 68 6.44 -7.33 4.69
CA ILE A 68 5.46 -6.51 3.96
C ILE A 68 6.00 -5.09 3.84
N LEU A 69 5.81 -4.49 2.67
CA LEU A 69 6.20 -3.12 2.35
C LEU A 69 5.04 -2.37 1.71
N ILE A 70 4.81 -1.14 2.15
CA ILE A 70 3.89 -0.21 1.48
C ILE A 70 4.65 0.38 0.29
N SER A 71 4.18 0.06 -0.93
CA SER A 71 4.78 0.59 -2.16
C SER A 71 4.51 2.10 -2.32
N SER A 72 5.18 2.72 -3.29
CA SER A 72 5.01 4.13 -3.60
C SER A 72 3.59 4.42 -4.12
N MET A 73 2.90 5.41 -3.53
CA MET A 73 1.53 5.76 -3.92
C MET A 73 1.38 7.24 -4.30
N THR A 74 1.75 8.16 -3.40
CA THR A 74 1.43 9.58 -3.54
C THR A 74 2.49 10.54 -2.99
N GLY A 75 2.35 11.82 -3.35
CA GLY A 75 3.25 12.93 -2.98
C GLY A 75 3.04 14.13 -3.89
N GLY A 76 3.28 15.34 -3.37
CA GLY A 76 3.20 16.59 -4.14
C GLY A 76 1.86 17.35 -4.03
N THR A 77 1.01 17.00 -3.06
CA THR A 77 -0.20 17.75 -2.69
C THR A 77 -0.33 17.80 -1.15
N ASP A 78 -1.12 18.72 -0.61
CA ASP A 78 -1.36 18.80 0.84
C ASP A 78 -2.06 17.54 1.38
N MET A 79 -3.01 16.99 0.62
CA MET A 79 -3.66 15.72 0.96
C MET A 79 -2.66 14.56 1.00
N ALA A 80 -1.76 14.46 0.01
CA ALA A 80 -0.71 13.45 -0.01
C ALA A 80 0.23 13.56 1.21
N ARG A 81 0.51 14.79 1.65
CA ARG A 81 1.30 15.03 2.87
C ARG A 81 0.57 14.53 4.11
N ALA A 82 -0.74 14.75 4.22
CA ALA A 82 -1.54 14.24 5.33
C ALA A 82 -1.54 12.70 5.37
N ILE A 83 -1.68 12.05 4.20
CA ILE A 83 -1.60 10.59 4.07
C ILE A 83 -0.23 10.07 4.52
N ASN A 84 0.88 10.66 4.05
CA ASN A 84 2.23 10.16 4.34
C ASN A 84 2.72 10.41 5.78
N ARG A 85 1.98 11.16 6.61
CA ARG A 85 2.35 11.44 8.01
C ARG A 85 1.70 10.51 9.02
N ASN A 86 0.61 9.84 8.61
CA ASN A 86 -0.17 8.93 9.44
C ASN A 86 0.13 7.48 9.05
#